data_AF-A0A0A1FEW2-F1
#
_entry.id   AF-A0A0A1FEW2-F1
#
_cell.length_a   1.000
_cell.length_b   1.000
_cell.length_c   1.000
_cell.angle_alpha   90.00
_cell.angle_beta   90.00
_cell.angle_gamma   90.00
#
_symmetry.space_group_name_H-M   'P 1'
#
loop_
_entity.id
_entity.type
_entity.pdbx_description
1 polymer ?
#
loop_
_entity_poly.entity_id
_entity_poly.type
_entity_poly.pdbx_seq_one_letter_code
_entity_poly.pdbx_strand_id
1 'polypeptide(L)'
;MGLSKQSNRRSAGFTLIELLVTVAIIGILAAVALPNYADYVTRGKIPDATSNLSTLRVQMEQFFQDNHTYAGAPPCAAVDSTTSKYFNFSCVSNATTFLLTATGTNSMTGFTYTVDQTNAKATTAVPANWTTNATCWVTKKGGVC
;
A
#
# COMPACT_ATOMS: atom_id res chain seq x y z
N MET A 1 4.85 71.99 -13.81
CA MET A 1 3.53 71.31 -13.86
C MET A 1 3.63 70.15 -14.85
N GLY A 2 3.95 68.95 -14.37
CA GLY A 2 4.02 67.74 -15.21
C GLY A 2 2.71 66.96 -15.11
N LEU A 3 2.06 66.72 -16.24
CA LEU A 3 0.84 65.90 -16.34
C LEU A 3 1.26 64.42 -16.41
N SER A 4 1.05 63.68 -15.32
CA SER A 4 1.22 62.23 -15.28
C SER A 4 0.09 61.54 -16.05
N LYS A 5 0.44 60.93 -17.18
CA LYS A 5 -0.48 60.15 -18.03
C LYS A 5 -0.76 58.80 -17.36
N GLN A 6 -1.87 58.68 -16.64
CA GLN A 6 -2.34 57.40 -16.08
C GLN A 6 -2.77 56.46 -17.21
N SER A 7 -1.95 55.44 -17.46
CA SER A 7 -2.26 54.32 -18.36
C SER A 7 -3.34 53.45 -17.72
N ASN A 8 -4.56 53.54 -18.25
CA ASN A 8 -5.69 52.73 -17.80
C ASN A 8 -5.51 51.30 -18.36
N ARG A 9 -4.91 50.40 -17.58
CA ARG A 9 -4.78 48.99 -17.94
C ARG A 9 -6.17 48.37 -17.95
N ARG A 10 -6.67 47.96 -19.12
CA ARG A 10 -7.91 47.19 -19.24
C ARG A 10 -7.74 45.88 -18.47
N SER A 11 -8.58 45.67 -17.46
CA SER A 11 -8.68 44.37 -16.80
C SER A 11 -9.31 43.38 -17.77
N ALA A 12 -8.53 42.38 -18.21
CA ALA A 12 -9.05 41.27 -18.99
C ALA A 12 -9.64 40.25 -18.01
N GLY A 13 -10.97 40.09 -18.04
CA GLY A 13 -11.67 39.05 -17.27
C GLY A 13 -11.84 37.77 -18.08
N PHE A 14 -11.94 36.63 -17.40
CA PHE A 14 -12.33 35.36 -18.00
C PHE A 14 -13.81 35.37 -18.40
N THR A 15 -14.14 34.76 -19.53
CA THR A 15 -15.53 34.55 -19.95
C THR A 15 -16.13 33.33 -19.24
N LEU A 16 -17.47 33.32 -19.10
CA LEU A 16 -18.20 32.16 -18.57
C LEU A 16 -17.98 30.91 -19.43
N ILE A 17 -17.84 31.07 -20.75
CA ILE A 17 -17.64 29.93 -21.66
C ILE A 17 -16.24 29.34 -21.51
N GLU A 18 -15.20 30.15 -21.30
CA GLU A 18 -13.85 29.66 -21.03
C GLU A 18 -13.79 28.87 -19.73
N LEU A 19 -14.49 29.33 -18.68
CA LEU A 19 -14.63 28.60 -17.42
C LEU A 19 -15.38 27.28 -17.60
N LEU A 20 -16.45 27.25 -18.41
CA LEU A 20 -17.21 26.04 -18.65
C LEU A 20 -16.36 24.97 -19.38
N VAL A 21 -15.61 25.37 -20.39
CA VAL A 21 -14.72 24.46 -21.14
C VAL A 21 -13.57 23.97 -20.27
N THR A 22 -12.96 24.84 -19.47
CA THR A 22 -11.87 24.42 -18.56
C THR A 22 -12.34 23.44 -17.50
N VAL A 23 -13.49 23.67 -16.87
CA VAL A 23 -14.06 22.73 -15.90
C VAL A 23 -14.43 21.40 -16.56
N ALA A 24 -14.96 21.42 -17.79
CA ALA A 24 -15.25 20.20 -18.53
C ALA A 24 -13.98 19.36 -18.79
N ILE A 25 -12.89 20.01 -19.22
CA ILE A 25 -11.60 19.33 -19.46
C ILE A 25 -11.04 18.76 -18.14
N ILE A 26 -11.05 19.55 -17.07
CA ILE A 26 -10.58 19.11 -15.75
C ILE A 26 -11.41 17.91 -15.25
N GLY A 27 -12.73 17.93 -15.47
CA GLY A 27 -13.62 16.82 -15.11
C GLY A 27 -13.25 15.51 -15.80
N ILE A 28 -12.97 15.56 -17.11
CA ILE A 28 -12.55 14.39 -17.89
C ILE A 28 -11.20 13.86 -17.38
N LEU A 29 -10.23 14.74 -17.15
CA LEU A 29 -8.92 14.34 -16.65
C LEU A 29 -9.01 13.75 -15.24
N ALA A 30 -9.80 14.34 -14.35
CA ALA A 30 -9.98 13.86 -12.98
C ALA A 30 -10.61 12.45 -12.93
N ALA A 31 -11.56 12.16 -13.82
CA ALA A 31 -12.22 10.85 -13.88
C ALA A 31 -11.23 9.69 -14.16
N VAL A 32 -10.18 9.94 -14.93
CA VAL A 32 -9.13 8.93 -15.21
C VAL A 32 -7.99 9.01 -14.19
N ALA A 33 -7.60 10.21 -13.78
CA ALA A 33 -6.43 10.42 -12.92
C ALA A 33 -6.65 9.91 -11.48
N LEU A 34 -7.83 10.15 -10.90
CA LEU A 34 -8.12 9.78 -9.51
C LEU A 34 -8.04 8.27 -9.22
N PRO A 35 -8.68 7.37 -9.99
CA PRO A 35 -8.57 5.93 -9.73
C PRO A 35 -7.13 5.44 -9.91
N ASN A 36 -6.41 5.95 -10.92
CA ASN A 36 -5.01 5.59 -11.17
C ASN A 36 -4.09 6.04 -10.03
N TYR A 37 -4.31 7.23 -9.49
CA TYR A 37 -3.53 7.73 -8.36
C TYR A 37 -3.78 6.92 -7.08
N ALA A 38 -5.04 6.56 -6.80
CA ALA A 38 -5.37 5.71 -5.66
C ALA A 38 -4.66 4.36 -5.75
N ASP A 39 -4.62 3.75 -6.94
CA ASP A 39 -3.90 2.50 -7.17
C ASP A 39 -2.40 2.64 -6.97
N TYR A 40 -1.81 3.72 -7.48
CA TYR A 40 -0.39 4.00 -7.29
C TYR A 40 -0.04 4.12 -5.80
N VAL A 41 -0.84 4.86 -5.03
CA VAL A 41 -0.62 5.03 -3.58
C VAL A 41 -0.76 3.70 -2.84
N THR A 42 -1.76 2.87 -3.17
CA THR A 42 -1.92 1.53 -2.58
C THR A 42 -0.72 0.65 -2.89
N ARG A 43 -0.25 0.63 -4.14
CA ARG A 43 0.93 -0.14 -4.55
C ARG A 43 2.20 0.32 -3.84
N GLY A 44 2.33 1.61 -3.58
CA GLY A 44 3.43 2.17 -2.78
C GLY A 44 3.45 1.73 -1.31
N LYS A 45 2.32 1.25 -0.77
CA LYS A 45 2.20 0.78 0.62
C LYS A 45 2.43 -0.72 0.78
N ILE A 46 2.27 -1.51 -0.29
CA ILE A 46 2.48 -2.97 -0.26
C ILE A 46 3.89 -3.37 0.19
N PRO A 47 4.98 -2.66 -0.19
CA PRO A 47 6.32 -2.95 0.28
C PRO A 47 6.43 -3.02 1.81
N ASP A 48 5.66 -2.21 2.55
CA ASP A 48 5.61 -2.23 4.02
C ASP A 48 5.23 -3.61 4.57
N ALA A 49 4.27 -4.31 3.97
CA ALA A 49 3.95 -5.68 4.35
C ALA A 49 5.06 -6.66 3.95
N THR A 50 5.47 -6.60 2.68
CA THR A 50 6.34 -7.64 2.09
C THR A 50 7.77 -7.62 2.66
N SER A 51 8.30 -6.43 2.99
CA SER A 51 9.62 -6.29 3.60
C SER A 51 9.62 -6.81 5.02
N ASN A 52 8.65 -6.40 5.83
CA ASN A 52 8.51 -6.86 7.22
C ASN A 52 8.25 -8.36 7.31
N LEU A 53 7.40 -8.93 6.45
CA LEU A 53 7.22 -10.39 6.36
C LEU A 53 8.53 -11.11 6.00
N SER A 54 9.33 -10.54 5.09
CA SER A 54 10.63 -11.11 4.72
C SER A 54 11.62 -11.07 5.89
N THR A 55 11.67 -9.96 6.63
CA THR A 55 12.50 -9.82 7.83
C THR A 55 12.08 -10.81 8.93
N LEU A 56 10.78 -10.89 9.22
CA LEU A 56 10.24 -11.83 10.20
C LEU A 56 10.54 -13.28 9.82
N ARG A 57 10.44 -13.63 8.52
CA ARG A 57 10.80 -14.97 8.04
C ARG A 57 12.27 -15.29 8.33
N VAL A 58 13.18 -14.35 8.08
CA VAL A 58 14.61 -14.54 8.38
C VAL A 58 14.84 -14.74 9.87
N GLN A 59 14.14 -13.99 10.72
CA GLN A 59 14.21 -14.16 12.18
C GLN A 59 13.69 -15.52 12.65
N MET A 60 12.59 -16.01 12.07
CA MET A 60 12.08 -17.36 12.36
C MET A 60 13.11 -18.43 11.97
N GLU A 61 13.73 -18.29 10.81
CA GLU A 61 14.76 -19.23 10.36
C GLU A 61 15.98 -19.22 11.27
N GLN A 62 16.47 -18.04 11.66
CA GLN A 62 17.56 -17.91 12.65
C GLN A 62 17.21 -18.60 13.97
N PHE A 63 16.01 -18.38 14.48
CA PHE A 63 15.55 -19.03 15.71
C PHE A 63 15.57 -20.57 15.59
N PHE A 64 15.17 -21.11 14.44
CA PHE A 64 15.21 -22.55 14.19
C PHE A 64 16.64 -23.09 14.10
N GLN A 65 17.57 -22.34 13.52
CA GLN A 65 18.98 -22.73 13.49
C GLN A 65 19.58 -22.82 14.90
N ASP A 66 19.17 -21.93 15.80
CA ASP A 66 19.68 -21.90 17.19
C ASP A 66 18.98 -22.93 18.11
N ASN A 67 17.69 -23.18 17.91
CA ASN A 67 16.86 -23.96 18.86
C ASN A 67 16.35 -25.30 18.29
N HIS A 68 16.53 -25.54 16.99
CA HIS A 68 15.98 -26.71 16.26
C HIS A 68 14.46 -26.88 16.39
N THR A 69 13.75 -25.79 16.67
CA THR A 69 12.29 -25.75 16.81
C THR A 69 11.80 -24.34 16.56
N TYR A 70 10.59 -24.15 16.02
CA TYR A 70 9.91 -22.83 16.03
C TYR A 70 9.01 -22.65 17.27
N ALA A 71 8.90 -23.65 18.14
CA ALA A 71 8.13 -23.55 19.37
C ALA A 71 8.82 -22.58 20.34
N GLY A 72 8.07 -21.64 20.89
CA GLY A 72 8.62 -20.60 21.77
C GLY A 72 9.39 -19.50 21.02
N ALA A 73 9.34 -19.46 19.68
CA ALA A 73 9.83 -18.32 18.92
C ALA A 73 9.17 -17.03 19.43
N PRO A 74 9.92 -15.90 19.53
CA PRO A 74 9.36 -14.64 19.97
C PRO A 74 8.12 -14.26 19.14
N PRO A 75 7.05 -13.74 19.77
CA PRO A 75 5.88 -13.33 19.02
C PRO A 75 6.23 -12.22 18.04
N CYS A 76 5.70 -12.32 16.82
CA CYS A 76 5.91 -11.34 15.75
C CYS A 76 5.23 -9.98 16.02
N ALA A 77 4.65 -9.83 17.22
CA ALA A 77 4.09 -8.59 17.75
C ALA A 77 5.13 -7.48 17.95
N ALA A 78 6.44 -7.78 17.84
CA ALA A 78 7.49 -6.78 17.90
C ALA A 78 7.56 -5.85 16.67
N VAL A 79 6.83 -6.13 15.59
CA VAL A 79 6.55 -5.12 14.55
C VAL A 79 5.35 -4.29 15.02
N ASP A 80 5.63 -3.43 15.99
CA ASP A 80 4.66 -2.53 16.60
C ASP A 80 4.10 -1.55 15.55
N SER A 81 2.93 -0.98 15.82
CA SER A 81 2.26 0.03 14.97
C SER A 81 3.12 1.28 14.74
N THR A 82 4.22 1.41 15.47
CA THR A 82 5.28 2.42 15.31
C THR A 82 6.19 2.15 14.10
N THR A 83 6.32 0.89 13.66
CA THR A 83 7.19 0.48 12.54
C THR A 83 6.42 0.31 11.24
N SER A 84 5.16 -0.15 11.30
CA SER A 84 4.26 -0.24 10.15
C SER A 84 2.94 0.49 10.40
N LYS A 85 2.64 1.48 9.55
CA LYS A 85 1.41 2.28 9.62
C LYS A 85 0.23 1.60 8.92
N TYR A 86 0.50 0.65 8.03
CA TYR A 86 -0.48 0.12 7.09
C TYR A 86 -0.79 -1.35 7.30
N PHE A 87 -0.01 -2.08 8.12
CA PHE A 87 -0.19 -3.49 8.37
C PHE A 87 0.06 -3.84 9.84
N ASN A 88 -0.74 -4.77 10.35
CA ASN A 88 -0.49 -5.46 11.61
C ASN A 88 0.08 -6.84 11.31
N PHE A 89 1.05 -7.27 12.11
CA PHE A 89 1.72 -8.56 11.92
C PHE A 89 1.33 -9.52 13.03
N SER A 90 1.09 -10.76 12.65
CA SER A 90 0.84 -11.86 13.58
C SER A 90 1.57 -13.10 13.10
N CYS A 91 1.86 -14.00 14.04
CA CYS A 91 2.38 -15.30 13.68
C CYS A 91 1.86 -16.39 14.59
N VAL A 92 1.76 -17.56 13.97
CA VAL A 92 1.42 -18.81 14.63
C VAL A 92 2.53 -19.77 14.30
N SER A 93 3.16 -20.37 15.31
CA SER A 93 4.20 -21.38 15.14
C SER A 93 3.94 -22.60 16.01
N ASN A 94 4.49 -23.72 15.59
CA ASN A 94 4.65 -24.93 16.40
C ASN A 94 6.11 -25.38 16.32
N ALA A 95 6.43 -26.63 16.65
CA ALA A 95 7.82 -27.08 16.62
C ALA A 95 8.46 -27.06 15.22
N THR A 96 7.69 -27.21 14.15
CA THR A 96 8.20 -27.47 12.79
C THR A 96 7.68 -26.54 11.71
N THR A 97 6.59 -25.82 11.96
CA THR A 97 5.97 -24.92 10.98
C THR A 97 5.65 -23.58 11.59
N PHE A 98 5.57 -22.57 10.73
CA PHE A 98 5.02 -21.27 11.10
C PHE A 98 4.19 -20.68 9.97
N LEU A 99 3.28 -19.78 10.33
CA LEU A 99 2.58 -18.91 9.39
C LEU A 99 2.70 -17.47 9.86
N LEU A 100 3.37 -16.65 9.08
CA LEU A 100 3.42 -15.20 9.26
C LEU A 100 2.29 -14.57 8.47
N THR A 101 1.56 -13.64 9.09
CA THR A 101 0.43 -12.94 8.47
C THR A 101 0.57 -11.43 8.65
N ALA A 102 0.50 -10.69 7.55
CA ALA A 102 0.36 -9.25 7.53
C ALA A 102 -1.07 -8.87 7.13
N THR A 103 -1.79 -8.23 8.03
CA THR A 103 -3.18 -7.80 7.84
C THR A 103 -3.23 -6.30 7.67
N GLY A 104 -3.74 -5.83 6.53
CA GLY A 104 -3.82 -4.43 6.20
C GLY A 104 -4.79 -3.66 7.10
N THR A 105 -4.39 -2.45 7.47
CA THR A 105 -5.13 -1.51 8.31
C THR A 105 -5.27 -0.17 7.59
N ASN A 106 -6.11 0.73 8.11
CA ASN A 106 -6.34 2.05 7.54
C ASN A 106 -6.69 1.95 6.04
N SER A 107 -5.91 2.61 5.18
CA SER A 107 -6.07 2.59 3.72
C SER A 107 -5.73 1.26 3.04
N MET A 108 -5.16 0.29 3.76
CA MET A 108 -4.86 -1.05 3.27
C MET A 108 -5.83 -2.12 3.81
N THR A 109 -6.92 -1.71 4.45
CA THR A 109 -7.95 -2.64 4.93
C THR A 109 -8.43 -3.56 3.81
N GLY A 110 -8.52 -4.86 4.11
CA GLY A 110 -8.91 -5.91 3.16
C GLY A 110 -7.74 -6.61 2.48
N PHE A 111 -6.50 -6.12 2.61
CA PHE A 111 -5.32 -6.87 2.18
C PHE A 111 -4.85 -7.83 3.28
N THR A 112 -4.55 -9.07 2.91
CA THR A 112 -3.87 -10.02 3.78
C THR A 112 -2.80 -10.76 2.99
N TYR A 113 -1.57 -10.73 3.51
CA TYR A 113 -0.41 -11.42 2.94
C TYR A 113 0.13 -12.43 3.95
N THR A 114 0.58 -13.58 3.46
CA THR A 114 1.14 -14.63 4.31
C THR A 114 2.45 -15.17 3.75
N VAL A 115 3.28 -15.71 4.64
CA VAL A 115 4.42 -16.56 4.27
C VAL A 115 4.66 -17.63 5.31
N ASP A 116 5.05 -18.82 4.86
CA ASP A 116 5.34 -19.96 5.72
C ASP A 116 6.83 -20.37 5.72
N GLN A 117 7.15 -21.43 6.46
CA GLN A 117 8.52 -21.96 6.58
C GLN A 117 9.12 -22.40 5.24
N THR A 118 8.29 -22.81 4.29
CA THR A 118 8.73 -23.24 2.95
C THR A 118 8.95 -22.09 1.97
N ASN A 119 8.78 -20.83 2.43
CA ASN A 119 8.72 -19.64 1.59
C ASN A 119 7.47 -19.58 0.69
N ALA A 120 6.41 -20.32 1.01
CA ALA A 120 5.17 -20.21 0.26
C ALA A 120 4.52 -18.86 0.59
N LYS A 121 4.55 -17.96 -0.38
CA LYS A 121 3.96 -16.62 -0.27
C LYS A 121 2.53 -16.68 -0.81
N ALA A 122 1.60 -16.01 -0.15
CA ALA A 122 0.25 -15.89 -0.67
C ALA A 122 -0.38 -14.55 -0.31
N THR A 123 -1.32 -14.13 -1.14
CA THR A 123 -2.28 -13.08 -0.83
C THR A 123 -3.64 -13.73 -0.64
N THR A 124 -4.09 -13.80 0.61
CA THR A 124 -5.30 -14.52 1.01
C THR A 124 -6.54 -13.65 1.02
N ALA A 125 -6.38 -12.32 1.09
CA ALA A 125 -7.47 -11.35 0.96
C ALA A 125 -7.00 -10.10 0.24
N VAL A 126 -7.89 -9.50 -0.55
CA VAL A 126 -7.74 -8.19 -1.18
C VAL A 126 -9.11 -7.48 -1.25
N PRO A 127 -9.15 -6.15 -1.43
CA PRO A 127 -10.38 -5.43 -1.73
C PRO A 127 -11.03 -5.88 -3.06
N ALA A 128 -12.33 -5.64 -3.24
CA ALA A 128 -13.13 -6.17 -4.36
C ALA A 128 -12.60 -5.86 -5.79
N ASN A 129 -11.81 -4.80 -5.96
CA ASN A 129 -11.21 -4.39 -7.23
C ASN A 129 -9.80 -4.95 -7.46
N TRP A 130 -9.38 -5.90 -6.64
CA TRP A 130 -8.13 -6.63 -6.73
C TRP A 130 -8.40 -8.13 -6.80
N THR A 131 -7.41 -8.89 -7.28
CA THR A 131 -7.47 -10.36 -7.35
C THR A 131 -6.45 -10.95 -6.39
N THR A 132 -6.85 -11.95 -5.60
CA THR A 132 -5.95 -12.72 -4.72
C THR A 132 -5.03 -13.62 -5.55
N ASN A 133 -3.95 -14.09 -4.95
CA ASN A 133 -3.05 -15.06 -5.56
C ASN A 133 -2.49 -16.00 -4.48
N ALA A 134 -2.65 -17.31 -4.65
CA ALA A 134 -2.24 -18.30 -3.65
C ALA A 134 -0.73 -18.59 -3.64
N THR A 135 0.03 -18.06 -4.61
CA THR A 135 1.45 -18.40 -4.83
C THR A 135 2.41 -17.23 -4.67
N CYS A 136 1.89 -16.01 -4.54
CA CYS A 136 2.74 -14.84 -4.36
C CYS A 136 2.01 -13.67 -3.69
N TRP A 137 2.79 -12.66 -3.27
CA TRP A 137 2.26 -11.41 -2.74
C TRP A 137 1.89 -10.47 -3.88
N VAL A 138 0.59 -10.29 -4.10
CA VAL A 138 0.03 -9.45 -5.14
C VAL A 138 0.52 -8.00 -4.99
N THR A 139 1.13 -7.47 -6.04
CA THR A 139 1.61 -6.07 -6.12
C THR A 139 0.78 -5.22 -7.07
N LYS A 140 -0.14 -5.82 -7.83
CA LYS A 140 -1.02 -5.15 -8.81
C LYS A 140 -2.44 -5.72 -8.77
N LYS A 141 -3.44 -4.89 -9.10
CA LYS A 141 -4.87 -5.28 -9.13
C LYS A 141 -5.19 -6.60 -9.81
N GLY A 142 -4.51 -6.92 -10.91
CA GLY A 142 -4.73 -8.16 -11.67
C GLY A 142 -4.24 -9.46 -10.99
N GLY A 143 -3.89 -9.44 -9.70
CA GLY A 143 -3.34 -10.62 -9.01
C GLY A 143 -1.90 -10.93 -9.39
N VAL A 144 -1.20 -9.93 -9.94
CA VAL A 144 0.17 -10.06 -10.41
C VAL A 144 1.13 -9.65 -9.31
N CYS A 145 2.23 -10.39 -9.26
CA CYS A 145 3.41 -10.13 -8.47
C CYS A 145 4.46 -9.57 -9.44
#